data_AF-G7PRG4-F1
#
_entry.id   AF-G7PRG4-F1
#
_cell.length_a   1.000
_cell.length_b   1.000
_cell.length_c   1.000
_cell.angle_alpha   90.00
_cell.angle_beta   90.00
_cell.angle_gamma   90.00
#
_symmetry.space_group_name_H-M   'P 1'
#
loop_
_entity.id
_entity.type
_entity.pdbx_description
1 polymer ?
#
loop_
_entity_poly.entity_id
_entity_poly.type
_entity_poly.pdbx_seq_one_letter_code
_entity_poly.pdbx_strand_id
1 'polypeptide(L)'
;MLAPRGGAPALPGGVGRTTALLGEMGRSRGSPLRRHWPRPPPPGSSCGGQPRLLPLCLGAGGGGGIGYLCSNGESGGIGRHPIAAKIKARDLRGKKKEELLKQLDDLKVELSQLRVAKVTGGAASKLSKIRVVRKSIARVLTVINQTQKENLRKFYKGKKYKPLDLRPKKTRAMRRRLNKHEENLKTKKQQRKERLYPLRKYAVKA
;
A
#
# COMPACT_ATOMS: atom_id res chain seq x y z
N MET A 1 -32.15 -48.53 -2.16
CA MET A 1 -30.68 -48.65 -2.13
C MET A 1 -30.12 -47.56 -1.22
N LEU A 2 -29.89 -47.89 0.05
CA LEU A 2 -29.29 -47.00 1.04
C LEU A 2 -27.78 -47.24 1.06
N ALA A 3 -26.98 -46.20 0.83
CA ALA A 3 -25.54 -46.27 1.00
C ALA A 3 -25.16 -46.03 2.48
N PRO A 4 -24.33 -46.88 3.11
CA PRO A 4 -23.92 -46.71 4.49
C PRO A 4 -22.85 -45.62 4.65
N ARG A 5 -22.99 -44.87 5.75
CA ARG A 5 -22.07 -43.83 6.21
C ARG A 5 -20.77 -44.47 6.69
N GLY A 6 -19.66 -44.20 6.01
CA GLY A 6 -18.31 -44.55 6.46
C GLY A 6 -17.84 -43.62 7.57
N GLY A 7 -17.64 -44.18 8.76
CA GLY A 7 -17.08 -43.50 9.93
C GLY A 7 -15.56 -43.30 9.80
N ALA A 8 -15.08 -42.13 10.25
CA ALA A 8 -13.66 -41.87 10.42
C ALA A 8 -13.22 -42.34 11.83
N PRO A 9 -12.06 -43.00 11.99
CA PRO A 9 -11.58 -43.45 13.28
C PRO A 9 -11.05 -42.29 14.14
N ALA A 10 -11.43 -42.33 15.41
CA ALA A 10 -10.93 -41.46 16.47
C ALA A 10 -9.44 -41.77 16.79
N LEU A 11 -8.63 -40.72 16.91
CA LEU A 11 -7.28 -40.83 17.47
C LEU A 11 -7.33 -40.60 18.99
N PRO A 12 -6.54 -41.35 19.79
CA PRO A 12 -6.57 -41.31 21.25
C PRO A 12 -5.92 -40.05 21.83
N GLY A 13 -6.44 -39.62 22.99
CA GLY A 13 -5.97 -38.44 23.72
C GLY A 13 -4.91 -38.69 24.77
N GLY A 14 -4.61 -37.61 25.51
CA GLY A 14 -3.71 -37.54 26.67
C GLY A 14 -2.25 -37.34 26.28
N VAL A 15 -1.41 -36.55 26.96
CA VAL A 15 -1.40 -36.08 28.35
C VAL A 15 -0.39 -34.92 28.41
N GLY A 16 -0.54 -33.98 29.35
CA GLY A 16 0.58 -33.11 29.75
C GLY A 16 0.24 -31.67 30.08
N ARG A 17 -0.54 -31.47 31.15
CA ARG A 17 -0.45 -30.22 31.93
C ARG A 17 0.86 -30.30 32.73
N THR A 18 1.77 -29.37 32.49
CA THR A 18 2.79 -29.01 33.46
C THR A 18 2.64 -27.52 33.77
N THR A 19 2.03 -27.29 34.93
CA THR A 19 2.16 -26.08 35.72
C THR A 19 3.63 -25.88 36.06
N ALA A 20 4.23 -24.79 35.56
CA ALA A 20 5.48 -24.26 36.11
C ALA A 20 5.20 -22.84 36.60
N LEU A 21 4.90 -22.78 37.90
CA LEU A 21 5.13 -21.62 38.75
C LEU A 21 6.61 -21.25 38.64
N LEU A 22 6.94 -20.04 38.19
CA LEU A 22 8.21 -19.41 38.50
C LEU A 22 8.08 -17.88 38.41
N GLY A 23 8.13 -17.24 39.59
CA GLY A 23 8.87 -16.00 39.80
C GLY A 23 8.26 -14.71 39.29
N GLU A 24 7.48 -14.06 40.16
CA GLU A 24 7.41 -12.61 40.20
C GLU A 24 8.81 -12.02 40.42
N MET A 25 9.32 -11.28 39.43
CA MET A 25 10.31 -10.22 39.68
C MET A 25 9.86 -8.98 38.94
N GLY A 26 9.37 -8.01 39.73
CA GLY A 26 9.02 -6.69 39.28
C GLY A 26 10.19 -6.01 38.58
N ARG A 27 9.98 -5.67 37.30
CA ARG A 27 10.76 -4.64 36.61
C ARG A 27 9.82 -3.47 36.32
N SER A 28 9.91 -2.47 37.18
CA SER A 28 9.49 -1.10 36.97
C SER A 28 10.01 -0.59 35.62
N ARG A 29 9.19 -0.73 34.57
CA ARG A 29 9.42 -0.04 33.30
C ARG A 29 8.69 1.28 33.37
N GLY A 30 9.47 2.35 33.53
CA GLY A 30 9.00 3.72 33.54
C GLY A 30 8.06 4.01 32.36
N SER A 31 6.97 4.70 32.66
CA SER A 31 6.00 5.21 31.70
C SER A 31 6.70 6.02 30.62
N PRO A 32 6.66 5.63 29.34
CA PRO A 32 7.12 6.50 28.26
C PRO A 32 6.18 7.70 28.23
N LEU A 33 6.71 8.92 28.39
CA LEU A 33 5.98 10.15 28.17
C LEU A 33 5.18 10.01 26.87
N ARG A 34 3.86 9.98 27.02
CA ARG A 34 2.89 9.88 25.95
C ARG A 34 2.98 11.19 25.18
N ARG A 35 3.85 11.25 24.15
CA ARG A 35 3.84 12.35 23.18
C ARG A 35 2.44 12.39 22.57
N HIS A 36 1.63 13.32 23.04
CA HIS A 36 0.30 13.59 22.54
C HIS A 36 0.46 14.15 21.13
N TRP A 37 0.40 13.29 20.13
CA TRP A 37 0.21 13.75 18.76
C TRP A 37 -1.20 14.32 18.66
N PRO A 38 -1.37 15.60 18.28
CA PRO A 38 -2.69 16.20 18.15
C PRO A 38 -3.49 15.40 17.12
N ARG A 39 -4.75 15.11 17.46
CA ARG A 39 -5.68 14.45 16.55
C ARG A 39 -5.93 15.36 15.34
N PRO A 40 -5.90 14.84 14.11
CA PRO A 40 -6.28 15.64 12.94
C PRO A 40 -7.75 16.09 13.10
N PRO A 41 -8.09 17.35 12.76
CA PRO A 41 -9.45 17.85 12.88
C PRO A 41 -10.40 17.09 11.93
N PRO A 42 -11.68 16.96 12.30
CA PRO A 42 -12.68 16.36 11.41
C PRO A 42 -12.87 17.25 10.17
N PRO A 43 -13.04 16.68 8.97
CA PRO A 43 -13.37 17.47 7.79
C PRO A 43 -14.80 17.99 7.92
N GLY A 44 -14.97 19.31 8.10
CA GLY A 44 -16.31 19.92 8.07
C GLY A 44 -16.55 21.24 8.80
N SER A 45 -15.53 21.93 9.33
CA SER A 45 -15.74 23.27 9.90
C SER A 45 -15.61 24.36 8.82
N SER A 46 -16.76 24.74 8.28
CA SER A 46 -16.97 25.98 7.55
C SER A 46 -16.70 27.17 8.47
N CYS A 47 -15.57 27.85 8.31
CA CYS A 47 -15.37 29.19 8.84
C CYS A 47 -15.46 30.19 7.68
N GLY A 48 -16.63 30.81 7.54
CA GLY A 48 -16.79 32.01 6.73
C GLY A 48 -16.15 33.20 7.45
N GLY A 49 -15.29 33.92 6.73
CA GLY A 49 -14.66 35.16 7.16
C GLY A 49 -14.22 35.94 5.91
N GLN A 50 -14.77 37.13 5.76
CA GLN A 50 -14.91 37.94 4.53
C GLN A 50 -13.61 38.30 3.79
N PRO A 51 -13.68 38.56 2.46
CA PRO A 51 -12.55 39.01 1.66
C PRO A 51 -12.31 40.51 1.89
N ARG A 52 -11.11 40.89 2.32
CA ARG A 52 -10.66 42.29 2.23
C ARG A 52 -10.28 42.59 0.79
N LEU A 53 -11.12 43.36 0.11
CA LEU A 53 -10.74 44.15 -1.06
C LEU A 53 -9.72 45.23 -0.67
N LEU A 54 -8.74 45.44 -1.54
CA LEU A 54 -8.24 46.71 -2.11
C LEU A 54 -6.81 46.49 -2.67
N PRO A 55 -6.32 47.24 -3.68
CA PRO A 55 -7.02 47.84 -4.81
C PRO A 55 -6.42 47.39 -6.17
N LEU A 56 -7.18 47.66 -7.22
CA LEU A 56 -6.77 47.58 -8.62
C LEU A 56 -5.60 48.55 -8.89
N CYS A 57 -4.45 48.01 -9.29
CA CYS A 57 -3.50 48.74 -10.14
C CYS A 57 -3.63 48.17 -11.55
N LEU A 58 -4.32 48.93 -12.40
CA LEU A 58 -4.28 48.80 -13.85
C LEU A 58 -2.89 49.23 -14.35
N GLY A 59 -2.28 48.40 -15.20
CA GLY A 59 -1.04 48.69 -15.92
C GLY A 59 -0.49 47.39 -16.51
N ALA A 60 -1.05 46.90 -17.62
CA ALA A 60 -0.59 47.20 -18.98
C ALA A 60 0.71 46.46 -19.35
N GLY A 61 0.59 45.56 -20.32
CA GLY A 61 1.69 45.14 -21.19
C GLY A 61 2.36 43.81 -20.84
N GLY A 62 2.40 42.90 -21.81
CA GLY A 62 3.37 41.80 -21.84
C GLY A 62 2.75 40.44 -22.05
N GLY A 63 2.35 40.14 -23.29
CA GLY A 63 2.17 38.77 -23.73
C GLY A 63 3.46 37.97 -23.52
N GLY A 64 3.34 36.82 -22.88
CA GLY A 64 4.44 35.91 -22.62
C GLY A 64 3.84 34.61 -22.13
N GLY A 65 3.45 33.75 -23.06
CA GLY A 65 3.01 32.41 -22.75
C GLY A 65 4.06 31.72 -21.88
N ILE A 66 3.68 31.37 -20.66
CA ILE A 66 4.47 30.48 -19.82
C ILE A 66 4.30 29.09 -20.43
N GLY A 67 4.98 28.88 -21.55
CA GLY A 67 5.34 27.57 -22.01
C GLY A 67 6.12 26.93 -20.87
N TYR A 68 5.61 25.82 -20.36
CA TYR A 68 6.41 24.88 -19.61
C TYR A 68 7.49 24.38 -20.57
N LEU A 69 8.59 25.12 -20.65
CA LEU A 69 9.83 24.64 -21.19
C LEU A 69 10.25 23.52 -20.24
N CYS A 70 9.94 22.29 -20.65
CA CYS A 70 10.54 21.09 -20.08
C CYS A 70 12.01 21.10 -20.50
N SER A 71 12.78 22.00 -19.91
CA SER A 71 14.24 21.98 -19.97
C SER A 71 14.67 20.72 -19.24
N ASN A 72 15.04 19.72 -20.02
CA ASN A 72 15.83 18.59 -19.58
C ASN A 72 17.17 19.14 -19.06
N GLY A 73 17.16 19.60 -17.81
CA GLY A 73 18.35 20.04 -17.08
C GLY A 73 19.16 18.82 -16.67
N GLU A 74 20.10 18.44 -17.53
CA GLU A 74 21.26 17.64 -17.16
C GLU A 74 22.15 18.47 -16.24
N SER A 75 21.99 18.30 -14.93
CA SER A 75 22.91 18.87 -13.94
C SER A 75 23.14 17.89 -12.80
N GLY A 76 24.38 17.40 -12.68
CA GLY A 76 24.85 16.65 -11.52
C GLY A 76 25.50 15.31 -11.85
N GLY A 77 26.61 15.35 -12.61
CA GLY A 77 27.44 14.19 -12.91
C GLY A 77 28.20 13.68 -11.69
N ILE A 78 27.63 12.67 -11.02
CA ILE A 78 28.43 11.68 -10.29
C ILE A 78 28.65 10.53 -11.28
N GLY A 79 29.92 10.34 -11.68
CA GLY A 79 30.41 9.39 -12.69
C GLY A 79 29.43 8.27 -13.07
N ARG A 80 28.67 8.48 -14.16
CA ARG A 80 27.93 7.41 -14.82
C ARG A 80 28.94 6.54 -15.55
N HIS A 81 29.56 5.61 -14.83
CA HIS A 81 30.06 4.42 -15.50
C HIS A 81 28.87 3.81 -16.27
N PRO A 82 28.98 3.51 -17.57
CA PRO A 82 27.92 2.83 -18.31
C PRO A 82 27.74 1.45 -17.68
N ILE A 83 26.71 1.34 -16.85
CA ILE A 83 26.46 0.13 -16.07
C ILE A 83 25.91 -0.92 -17.02
N ALA A 84 26.69 -1.98 -17.25
CA ALA A 84 26.28 -3.21 -17.90
C ALA A 84 24.81 -3.55 -17.60
N ALA A 85 24.02 -3.59 -18.68
CA ALA A 85 22.67 -4.11 -18.81
C ALA A 85 21.78 -4.11 -17.54
N LYS A 86 21.40 -2.93 -17.07
CA LYS A 86 20.35 -2.79 -16.05
C LYS A 86 19.01 -3.35 -16.56
N ILE A 87 18.59 -4.51 -16.05
CA ILE A 87 17.32 -5.17 -16.41
C ILE A 87 16.14 -4.20 -16.18
N LYS A 88 15.40 -3.86 -17.23
CA LYS A 88 14.23 -2.97 -17.11
C LYS A 88 12.98 -3.79 -16.83
N ALA A 89 12.12 -3.28 -15.95
CA ALA A 89 10.91 -3.99 -15.54
C ALA A 89 9.89 -4.19 -16.67
N ARG A 90 9.87 -3.28 -17.66
CA ARG A 90 9.00 -3.38 -18.85
C ARG A 90 9.27 -4.66 -19.64
N ASP A 91 10.55 -5.03 -19.80
CA ASP A 91 10.96 -6.18 -20.60
C ASP A 91 10.67 -7.52 -19.88
N LEU A 92 10.44 -7.48 -18.57
CA LEU A 92 10.14 -8.67 -17.75
C LEU A 92 8.64 -9.03 -17.72
N ARG A 93 7.75 -8.07 -17.99
CA ARG A 93 6.29 -8.29 -17.89
C ARG A 93 5.74 -9.18 -19.01
N GLY A 94 6.43 -9.28 -20.14
CA GLY A 94 6.04 -10.12 -21.28
C GLY A 94 6.57 -11.56 -21.21
N LYS A 95 7.46 -11.87 -20.25
CA LYS A 95 8.09 -13.19 -20.14
C LYS A 95 7.24 -14.16 -19.32
N LYS A 96 7.40 -15.46 -19.60
CA LYS A 96 6.72 -16.51 -18.83
C LYS A 96 7.33 -16.63 -17.43
N LYS A 97 6.54 -17.14 -16.47
CA LYS A 97 6.98 -17.32 -15.07
C LYS A 97 8.23 -18.19 -14.97
N GLU A 98 8.32 -19.24 -15.76
CA GLU A 98 9.46 -20.18 -15.76
C GLU A 98 10.77 -19.50 -16.19
N GLU A 99 10.73 -18.66 -17.22
CA GLU A 99 11.88 -17.89 -17.68
C GLU A 99 12.34 -16.87 -16.62
N LEU A 100 11.39 -16.26 -15.89
CA LEU A 100 11.70 -15.34 -14.80
C LEU A 100 12.34 -16.05 -13.61
N LEU A 101 12.00 -17.31 -13.35
CA LEU A 101 12.62 -18.11 -12.29
C LEU A 101 14.06 -18.48 -12.66
N LYS A 102 14.30 -18.92 -13.89
CA LYS A 102 15.66 -19.20 -14.40
C LYS A 102 16.56 -17.95 -14.29
N GLN A 103 16.10 -16.81 -14.83
CA GLN A 103 16.81 -15.54 -14.71
C GLN A 103 17.09 -15.12 -13.26
N LEU A 104 16.18 -15.46 -12.34
CA LEU A 104 16.34 -15.14 -10.93
C LEU A 104 17.42 -16.00 -10.27
N ASP A 105 17.54 -17.27 -10.65
CA ASP A 105 18.56 -18.16 -10.09
C ASP A 105 19.95 -17.84 -10.65
N ASP A 106 20.06 -17.49 -11.94
CA ASP A 106 21.32 -16.99 -12.53
C ASP A 106 21.83 -15.75 -11.78
N LEU A 107 20.94 -14.76 -11.53
CA LEU A 107 21.29 -13.54 -10.81
C LEU A 107 21.68 -13.80 -9.34
N LYS A 108 21.14 -14.84 -8.70
CA LYS A 108 21.54 -15.23 -7.33
C LYS A 108 22.94 -15.84 -7.32
N VAL A 109 23.27 -16.67 -8.30
CA VAL A 109 24.61 -17.26 -8.46
C VAL A 109 25.63 -16.16 -8.73
N GLU A 110 25.33 -15.20 -9.61
CA GLU A 110 26.19 -14.04 -9.81
C GLU A 110 26.37 -13.23 -8.52
N LEU A 111 25.30 -13.04 -7.74
CA LEU A 111 25.38 -12.33 -6.47
C LEU A 111 26.25 -13.05 -5.45
N SER A 112 26.17 -14.38 -5.34
CA SER A 112 27.01 -15.16 -4.41
C SER A 112 28.48 -15.07 -4.80
N GLN A 113 28.81 -15.19 -6.08
CA GLN A 113 30.17 -15.01 -6.60
C GLN A 113 30.71 -13.60 -6.29
N LEU A 114 29.91 -12.55 -6.48
CA LEU A 114 30.30 -11.18 -6.17
C LEU A 114 30.49 -10.92 -4.67
N ARG A 115 29.80 -11.67 -3.80
CA ARG A 115 30.02 -11.60 -2.34
C ARG A 115 31.34 -12.23 -1.94
N VAL A 116 31.72 -13.36 -2.53
CA VAL A 116 33.04 -13.98 -2.31
C VAL A 116 34.15 -13.05 -2.82
N ALA A 117 33.97 -12.45 -4.00
CA ALA A 117 34.91 -11.47 -4.55
C ALA A 117 35.07 -10.23 -3.66
N LYS A 118 34.04 -9.84 -2.91
CA LYS A 118 34.13 -8.75 -1.94
C LYS A 118 35.02 -9.11 -0.74
N VAL A 119 34.90 -10.34 -0.24
CA VAL A 119 35.68 -10.80 0.93
C VAL A 119 37.16 -10.97 0.58
N THR A 120 37.46 -11.42 -0.64
CA THR A 120 38.82 -11.65 -1.15
C THR A 120 39.52 -10.39 -1.66
N GLY A 121 38.94 -9.19 -1.48
CA GLY A 121 39.56 -7.93 -1.90
C GLY A 121 39.55 -7.69 -3.41
N GLY A 122 38.50 -8.13 -4.12
CA GLY A 122 38.41 -8.03 -5.58
C GLY A 122 38.27 -6.60 -6.14
N ALA A 123 38.51 -6.47 -7.45
CA ALA A 123 38.47 -5.19 -8.18
C ALA A 123 37.20 -4.36 -7.95
N ALA A 124 37.35 -3.03 -7.88
CA ALA A 124 36.26 -2.08 -7.65
C ALA A 124 35.11 -2.21 -8.66
N SER A 125 35.41 -2.53 -9.91
CA SER A 125 34.42 -2.78 -10.97
C SER A 125 33.48 -3.95 -10.67
N LYS A 126 33.96 -5.01 -9.99
CA LYS A 126 33.13 -6.14 -9.53
C LYS A 126 32.26 -5.71 -8.34
N LEU A 127 32.76 -4.87 -7.45
CA LEU A 127 32.02 -4.37 -6.29
C LEU A 127 30.85 -3.46 -6.70
N SER A 128 31.02 -2.61 -7.71
CA SER A 128 29.95 -1.75 -8.23
C SER A 128 28.76 -2.54 -8.78
N LYS A 129 28.99 -3.75 -9.33
CA LYS A 129 27.93 -4.63 -9.86
C LYS A 129 27.00 -5.17 -8.77
N ILE A 130 27.45 -5.29 -7.53
CA ILE A 130 26.64 -5.82 -6.40
C ILE A 130 25.33 -5.03 -6.24
N ARG A 131 25.39 -3.70 -6.31
CA ARG A 131 24.19 -2.83 -6.18
C ARG A 131 23.21 -3.06 -7.32
N VAL A 132 23.73 -3.32 -8.52
CA VAL A 132 22.95 -3.49 -9.75
C VAL A 132 22.23 -4.83 -9.71
N VAL A 133 22.96 -5.92 -9.45
CA VAL A 133 22.40 -7.28 -9.37
C VAL A 133 21.33 -7.37 -8.26
N ARG A 134 21.56 -6.79 -7.08
CA ARG A 134 20.54 -6.71 -6.01
C ARG A 134 19.25 -6.03 -6.48
N LYS A 135 19.38 -4.92 -7.21
CA LYS A 135 18.21 -4.20 -7.75
C LYS A 135 17.53 -4.99 -8.87
N SER A 136 18.29 -5.74 -9.68
CA SER A 136 17.73 -6.64 -10.71
C SER A 136 16.92 -7.78 -10.10
N ILE A 137 17.45 -8.48 -9.08
CA ILE A 137 16.71 -9.54 -8.35
C ILE A 137 15.41 -8.99 -7.77
N ALA A 138 15.47 -7.83 -7.12
CA ALA A 138 14.28 -7.20 -6.55
C ALA A 138 13.22 -6.89 -7.63
N ARG A 139 13.62 -6.47 -8.83
CA ARG A 139 12.70 -6.20 -9.96
C ARG A 139 12.04 -7.48 -10.46
N VAL A 140 12.80 -8.56 -10.66
CA VAL A 140 12.27 -9.86 -11.11
C VAL A 140 11.24 -10.40 -10.10
N LEU A 141 11.60 -10.44 -8.81
CA LEU A 141 10.69 -10.84 -7.74
C LEU A 141 9.43 -9.97 -7.68
N THR A 142 9.57 -8.66 -7.89
CA THR A 142 8.42 -7.74 -7.90
C THR A 142 7.45 -8.08 -9.04
N VAL A 143 7.95 -8.34 -10.25
CA VAL A 143 7.12 -8.69 -11.40
C VAL A 143 6.42 -10.04 -11.19
N ILE A 144 7.13 -11.05 -10.66
CA ILE A 144 6.54 -12.36 -10.30
C ILE A 144 5.41 -12.16 -9.27
N ASN A 145 5.64 -11.37 -8.23
CA ASN A 145 4.63 -11.13 -7.19
C ASN A 145 3.44 -10.31 -7.71
N GLN A 146 3.66 -9.37 -8.64
CA GLN A 146 2.59 -8.62 -9.29
C GLN A 146 1.68 -9.54 -10.09
N THR A 147 2.23 -10.35 -11.00
CA THR A 147 1.44 -11.28 -11.84
C THR A 147 0.70 -12.31 -11.00
N GLN A 148 1.33 -12.87 -9.96
CA GLN A 148 0.67 -13.78 -9.04
C GLN A 148 -0.52 -13.12 -8.32
N LYS A 149 -0.33 -11.93 -7.75
CA LYS A 149 -1.42 -11.22 -7.05
C LYS A 149 -2.53 -10.80 -8.00
N GLU A 150 -2.21 -10.40 -9.22
CA GLU A 150 -3.21 -10.07 -10.25
C GLU A 150 -4.07 -11.29 -10.61
N ASN A 151 -3.45 -12.46 -10.80
CA ASN A 151 -4.17 -13.71 -11.06
C ASN A 151 -5.06 -14.12 -9.88
N LEU A 152 -4.56 -13.99 -8.64
CA LEU A 152 -5.37 -14.24 -7.44
C LEU A 152 -6.53 -13.24 -7.31
N ARG A 153 -6.32 -11.96 -7.65
CA ARG A 153 -7.40 -10.94 -7.65
C ARG A 153 -8.48 -11.26 -8.67
N LYS A 154 -8.12 -11.78 -9.85
CA LYS A 154 -9.07 -12.26 -10.86
C LYS A 154 -9.87 -13.46 -10.34
N PHE A 155 -9.19 -14.46 -9.78
CA PHE A 155 -9.82 -15.68 -9.26
C PHE A 155 -10.77 -15.44 -8.07
N TYR A 156 -10.43 -14.51 -7.17
CA TYR A 156 -11.27 -14.13 -6.03
C TYR A 156 -12.19 -12.93 -6.31
N LYS A 157 -12.34 -12.50 -7.57
CA LYS A 157 -13.31 -11.46 -7.92
C LYS A 157 -14.74 -11.97 -7.65
N GLY A 158 -15.59 -11.14 -7.06
CA GLY A 158 -16.98 -11.50 -6.72
C GLY A 158 -17.16 -12.44 -5.51
N LYS A 159 -16.16 -13.23 -5.11
CA LYS A 159 -16.27 -14.13 -3.96
C LYS A 159 -16.40 -13.35 -2.64
N LYS A 160 -17.34 -13.79 -1.78
CA LYS A 160 -17.58 -13.20 -0.44
C LYS A 160 -16.34 -13.34 0.46
N TYR A 161 -15.74 -14.52 0.50
CA TYR A 161 -14.57 -14.80 1.34
C TYR A 161 -13.28 -14.66 0.54
N LYS A 162 -12.49 -13.65 0.90
CA LYS A 162 -11.17 -13.38 0.33
C LYS A 162 -10.08 -13.51 1.40
N PRO A 163 -8.88 -13.99 1.02
CA PRO A 163 -7.69 -13.94 1.86
C PRO A 163 -7.41 -12.53 2.38
N LEU A 164 -6.83 -12.43 3.58
CA LEU A 164 -6.56 -11.15 4.25
C LEU A 164 -5.68 -10.21 3.40
N ASP A 165 -4.71 -10.75 2.65
CA ASP A 165 -3.78 -9.99 1.82
C ASP A 165 -4.44 -9.26 0.64
N LEU A 166 -5.55 -9.81 0.14
CA LEU A 166 -6.29 -9.23 -0.99
C LEU A 166 -7.36 -8.23 -0.53
N ARG A 167 -7.66 -8.17 0.78
CA ARG A 167 -8.64 -7.22 1.33
C ARG A 167 -8.12 -5.80 1.24
N PRO A 168 -9.00 -4.80 1.03
CA PRO A 168 -8.59 -3.41 1.03
C PRO A 168 -8.01 -3.02 2.40
N LYS A 169 -6.82 -2.40 2.39
CA LYS A 169 -6.17 -1.93 3.62
C LYS A 169 -6.80 -0.60 4.05
N LYS A 170 -7.73 -0.67 5.00
CA LYS A 170 -8.35 0.48 5.68
C LYS A 170 -8.02 0.45 7.17
N THR A 171 -8.18 1.59 7.86
CA THR A 171 -8.08 1.64 9.32
C THR A 171 -9.13 0.73 9.98
N ARG A 172 -8.86 0.28 11.21
CA ARG A 172 -9.79 -0.59 11.96
C ARG A 172 -11.16 0.09 12.15
N ALA A 173 -11.17 1.37 12.48
CA ALA A 173 -12.39 2.16 12.63
C ALA A 173 -13.22 2.16 11.33
N MET A 174 -12.59 2.44 10.18
CA MET A 174 -13.26 2.41 8.87
C MET A 174 -13.74 1.02 8.44
N ARG A 175 -13.20 -0.07 9.01
CA ARG A 175 -13.71 -1.43 8.75
C ARG A 175 -14.90 -1.80 9.63
N ARG A 176 -15.07 -1.14 10.78
CA ARG A 176 -16.13 -1.41 11.76
C ARG A 176 -17.32 -0.47 11.66
N ARG A 177 -17.16 0.69 11.00
CA ARG A 177 -18.28 1.59 10.71
C ARG A 177 -19.35 0.86 9.89
N LEU A 178 -20.58 1.36 10.00
CA LEU A 178 -21.71 0.90 9.21
C LEU A 178 -21.48 1.19 7.72
N ASN A 179 -22.18 0.44 6.87
CA ASN A 179 -22.20 0.75 5.44
C ASN A 179 -23.03 2.02 5.20
N LYS A 180 -22.69 2.81 4.17
CA LYS A 180 -23.47 4.02 3.80
C LYS A 180 -24.95 3.72 3.57
N HIS A 181 -25.25 2.53 3.06
CA HIS A 181 -26.63 2.08 2.88
C HIS A 181 -27.33 1.94 4.24
N GLU A 182 -26.69 1.26 5.20
CA GLU A 182 -27.20 1.07 6.56
C GLU A 182 -27.35 2.41 7.29
N GLU A 183 -26.37 3.31 7.17
CA GLU A 183 -26.42 4.67 7.74
C GLU A 183 -27.59 5.49 7.17
N ASN A 184 -27.93 5.28 5.90
CA ASN A 184 -29.01 5.99 5.21
C ASN A 184 -30.37 5.28 5.30
N LEU A 185 -30.47 4.13 5.98
CA LEU A 185 -31.75 3.45 6.15
C LEU A 185 -32.67 4.30 7.02
N LYS A 186 -33.73 4.83 6.40
CA LYS A 186 -34.76 5.62 7.08
C LYS A 186 -36.00 4.77 7.32
N THR A 187 -36.64 4.96 8.47
CA THR A 187 -37.93 4.32 8.76
C THR A 187 -39.00 4.80 7.76
N LYS A 188 -40.01 3.97 7.50
CA LYS A 188 -41.14 4.33 6.60
C LYS A 188 -41.82 5.64 7.02
N LYS A 189 -41.92 5.88 8.35
CA LYS A 189 -42.45 7.11 8.94
C LYS A 189 -41.60 8.34 8.57
N GLN A 190 -40.28 8.22 8.70
CA GLN A 190 -39.36 9.30 8.32
C GLN A 190 -39.40 9.57 6.82
N GLN A 191 -39.40 8.53 5.97
CA GLN A 191 -39.53 8.69 4.52
C GLN A 191 -40.83 9.38 4.10
N ARG A 192 -41.96 9.12 4.79
CA ARG A 192 -43.22 9.83 4.56
C ARG A 192 -43.10 11.31 4.95
N LYS A 193 -42.52 11.60 6.13
CA LYS A 193 -42.32 12.97 6.61
C LYS A 193 -41.46 13.80 5.67
N GLU A 194 -40.36 13.25 5.19
CA GLU A 194 -39.44 13.94 4.27
C GLU A 194 -40.06 14.20 2.90
N ARG A 195 -40.89 13.28 2.40
CA ARG A 195 -41.66 13.50 1.16
C ARG A 195 -42.71 14.60 1.32
N LEU A 196 -43.38 14.63 2.48
CA LEU A 196 -44.46 15.58 2.74
C LEU A 196 -43.94 17.00 3.01
N TYR A 197 -42.82 17.12 3.73
CA TYR A 197 -42.25 18.40 4.16
C TYR A 197 -40.79 18.55 3.71
N PRO A 198 -40.54 18.76 2.40
CA PRO A 198 -39.19 19.06 1.92
C PRO A 198 -38.76 20.45 2.41
N LEU A 199 -37.48 20.61 2.77
CA LEU A 199 -36.90 21.92 3.04
C LEU A 199 -36.89 22.74 1.74
N ARG A 200 -37.75 23.75 1.69
CA ARG A 200 -37.86 24.66 0.55
C ARG A 200 -36.89 25.82 0.75
N LYS A 201 -36.20 26.23 -0.32
CA LYS A 201 -35.43 27.47 -0.32
C LYS A 201 -36.41 28.62 -0.56
N TYR A 202 -36.39 29.63 0.30
CA TYR A 202 -37.16 30.86 0.14
C TYR A 202 -36.29 32.07 0.46
N ALA A 203 -36.67 33.22 -0.08
CA ALA A 203 -36.08 34.52 0.22
C ALA A 203 -37.22 35.48 0.55
N VAL A 204 -36.98 36.40 1.49
CA VAL A 204 -37.93 37.45 1.84
C VAL A 204 -37.56 38.70 1.05
N LYS A 205 -38.54 39.32 0.41
CA LYS A 205 -38.34 40.58 -0.30
C LYS A 205 -38.13 41.67 0.75
N ALA A 206 -37.05 42.44 0.61
CA ALA A 206 -36.79 43.62 1.42
C ALA A 206 -37.73 44.76 1.02
#